data_AF-A0A533ZCB9-F1
#
_entry.id   AF-A0A533ZCB9-F1
#
_cell.length_a   1.000
_cell.length_b   1.000
_cell.length_c   1.000
_cell.angle_alpha   90.00
_cell.angle_beta   90.00
_cell.angle_gamma   90.00
#
_symmetry.space_group_name_H-M   'P 1'
#
loop_
_entity.id
_entity.type
_entity.pdbx_description
1 polymer ?
#
loop_
_entity_poly.entity_id
_entity_poly.type
_entity_poly.pdbx_seq_one_letter_code
_entity_poly.pdbx_strand_id
1 'polypeptide(L)'
;MEVVLAVLADYANVSQEGKLNIMGIFDIISSEKFPTVHPEMKLVVQFEASIAETGKTHDIEIQLMGPDGQKPFVVQGQLTIGEVKPGTLYK
;
A
#
# COMPACT_ATOMS: atom_id res chain seq x y z
N MET A 1 2.27 14.39 -2.54
CA MET A 1 2.03 13.08 -1.97
C MET A 1 2.90 12.15 -2.77
N GLU A 2 3.80 11.49 -2.08
CA GLU A 2 4.73 10.55 -2.70
C GLU A 2 4.58 9.18 -2.05
N VAL A 3 4.82 8.14 -2.83
CA VAL A 3 4.85 6.76 -2.33
C VAL A 3 6.26 6.49 -1.84
N VAL A 4 6.42 6.29 -0.53
CA VAL A 4 7.73 6.01 0.08
C VAL A 4 7.96 4.51 0.29
N LEU A 5 6.90 3.72 0.30
CA LEU A 5 6.93 2.26 0.37
C LEU A 5 5.77 1.68 -0.43
N ALA A 6 6.05 0.66 -1.24
CA ALA A 6 5.04 -0.16 -1.90
C ALA A 6 5.59 -1.58 -2.04
N VAL A 7 5.15 -2.50 -1.17
CA VAL A 7 5.67 -3.86 -1.12
C VAL A 7 4.56 -4.89 -1.06
N LEU A 8 4.83 -6.07 -1.63
CA LEU A 8 4.05 -7.27 -1.38
C LEU A 8 4.65 -8.03 -0.20
N ALA A 9 3.78 -8.59 0.64
CA ALA A 9 4.20 -9.38 1.79
C ALA A 9 3.21 -10.50 2.11
N ASP A 10 3.70 -11.56 2.75
CA ASP A 10 2.86 -12.64 3.26
C ASP A 10 1.91 -12.12 4.36
N TYR A 11 2.39 -11.18 5.19
CA TYR A 11 1.61 -10.64 6.31
C TYR A 11 1.96 -9.19 6.65
N ALA A 12 0.94 -8.43 7.08
CA ALA A 12 1.09 -7.08 7.57
C ALA A 12 0.06 -6.77 8.67
N ASN A 13 0.47 -6.00 9.68
CA ASN A 13 -0.42 -5.52 10.74
C ASN A 13 0.05 -4.16 11.29
N VAL A 14 -0.86 -3.49 11.99
CA VAL A 14 -0.54 -2.34 12.84
C VAL A 14 -0.65 -2.79 14.29
N SER A 15 0.42 -2.62 15.06
CA SER A 15 0.44 -2.98 16.48
C SER A 15 -0.47 -2.06 17.31
N GLN A 16 -0.72 -2.42 18.57
CA GLN A 16 -1.48 -1.57 19.49
C GLN A 16 -0.81 -0.20 19.70
N GLU A 17 0.52 -0.15 19.61
CA GLU A 17 1.31 1.09 19.69
C GLU A 17 1.36 1.86 18.35
N GLY A 18 0.62 1.42 17.33
CA GLY A 18 0.57 2.09 16.03
C GLY A 18 1.76 1.78 15.11
N LYS A 19 2.59 0.78 15.41
CA LYS A 19 3.73 0.42 14.56
C LYS A 19 3.30 -0.48 13.41
N LEU A 20 3.72 -0.13 12.21
CA LEU A 20 3.55 -0.97 11.02
C LEU A 20 4.56 -2.12 11.06
N ASN A 21 4.05 -3.35 11.10
CA ASN A 21 4.84 -4.58 10.97
C ASN A 21 4.56 -5.21 9.60
N ILE A 22 5.63 -5.59 8.91
CA ILE A 22 5.57 -6.26 7.60
C ILE A 22 6.47 -7.49 7.69
N MET A 23 5.91 -8.67 7.41
CA MET A 23 6.62 -9.94 7.49
C MET A 23 6.54 -10.68 6.16
N GLY A 24 7.67 -11.23 5.72
CA GLY A 24 7.76 -11.96 4.46
C GLY A 24 7.58 -11.05 3.25
N ILE A 25 8.36 -9.96 3.13
CA ILE A 25 8.38 -9.16 1.90
C ILE A 25 8.95 -10.02 0.78
N PHE A 26 8.26 -10.06 -0.37
CA PHE A 26 8.66 -10.89 -1.50
C PHE A 26 8.42 -10.20 -2.84
N ASP A 27 9.17 -10.65 -3.84
CA ASP A 27 9.02 -10.33 -5.26
C ASP A 27 8.91 -11.58 -6.15
N ILE A 28 9.06 -12.78 -5.56
CA ILE A 28 9.00 -14.07 -6.24
C ILE A 28 8.00 -14.98 -5.53
N ILE A 29 7.09 -15.58 -6.30
CA ILE A 29 6.20 -16.65 -5.83
C ILE A 29 6.76 -17.99 -6.30
N SER A 30 7.17 -18.86 -5.36
CA SER A 30 7.63 -20.22 -5.65
C SER A 30 6.50 -21.24 -5.52
N SER A 31 6.45 -22.23 -6.41
CA SER A 31 5.51 -23.34 -6.32
C SER A 31 6.07 -24.63 -6.94
N GLU A 32 5.72 -25.78 -6.36
CA GLU A 32 6.13 -27.09 -6.87
C GLU A 32 5.34 -27.51 -8.11
N LYS A 33 4.11 -27.01 -8.29
CA LYS A 33 3.21 -27.37 -9.39
C LYS A 33 2.47 -26.14 -9.88
N PHE A 34 2.34 -26.00 -11.19
CA PHE A 34 1.63 -24.91 -11.85
C PHE A 34 0.47 -25.48 -12.70
N PRO A 35 -0.74 -24.86 -12.70
CA PRO A 35 -1.11 -23.62 -12.02
C PRO A 35 -1.22 -23.79 -10.49
N THR A 36 -1.01 -22.69 -9.76
CA THR A 36 -1.14 -22.65 -8.29
C THR A 36 -1.89 -21.40 -7.86
N VAL A 37 -2.42 -21.41 -6.64
CA VAL A 37 -3.01 -20.25 -5.98
C VAL A 37 -2.13 -19.91 -4.79
N HIS A 38 -1.59 -18.68 -4.76
CA HIS A 38 -0.80 -18.21 -3.64
C HIS A 38 -1.73 -17.92 -2.44
N PRO A 39 -1.45 -18.45 -1.23
CA PRO A 39 -2.43 -18.45 -0.13
C PRO A 39 -2.84 -17.06 0.37
N GLU A 40 -1.87 -16.16 0.53
CA GLU A 40 -2.10 -14.83 1.09
C GLU A 40 -1.14 -13.81 0.47
N MET A 41 -1.64 -12.65 0.07
CA MET A 41 -0.82 -11.55 -0.44
C MET A 41 -1.34 -10.24 0.13
N LYS A 42 -0.48 -9.50 0.83
CA LYS A 42 -0.76 -8.14 1.30
C LYS A 42 0.00 -7.15 0.44
N LEU A 43 -0.70 -6.12 -0.04
CA LEU A 43 -0.08 -4.93 -0.59
C LEU A 43 -0.02 -3.87 0.51
N VAL A 44 1.19 -3.48 0.89
CA VAL A 44 1.43 -2.42 1.87
C VAL A 44 1.97 -1.19 1.15
N VAL A 45 1.25 -0.07 1.27
CA VAL A 45 1.63 1.21 0.67
C VAL A 45 1.73 2.27 1.76
N GLN A 46 2.83 3.01 1.79
CA GLN A 46 3.00 4.17 2.64
C GLN A 46 3.14 5.41 1.78
N PHE A 47 2.35 6.43 2.12
CA PHE A 47 2.39 7.73 1.48
C PHE A 47 3.01 8.76 2.43
N GLU A 48 3.82 9.65 1.87
CA GLU A 48 4.24 10.88 2.54
C GLU A 48 3.49 12.05 1.90
N ALA A 49 2.76 12.80 2.72
CA ALA A 49 1.97 13.95 2.29
C ALA A 49 2.57 15.24 2.84
N SER A 50 2.62 16.27 2.00
CA SER A 50 3.12 17.59 2.44
C SER A 50 2.02 18.39 3.14
N ILE A 51 2.40 19.43 3.90
CA ILE A 51 1.44 20.37 4.51
C ILE A 51 0.50 20.99 3.46
N ALA A 52 0.98 21.20 2.22
CA ALA A 52 0.16 21.74 1.13
C ALA A 52 -0.96 20.79 0.66
N GLU A 53 -0.98 19.55 1.14
CA GLU A 53 -2.01 18.54 0.83
C GLU A 53 -3.07 18.40 1.91
N THR A 54 -2.91 19.13 3.01
CA THR A 54 -3.89 19.20 4.10
C THR A 54 -5.31 19.48 3.57
N GLY A 55 -6.26 18.62 3.94
CA GLY A 55 -7.66 18.74 3.53
C GLY A 55 -7.96 18.35 2.09
N LYS A 56 -6.96 17.92 1.31
CA LYS A 56 -7.17 17.44 -0.07
C LYS A 56 -7.51 15.96 -0.08
N THR A 57 -8.34 15.58 -1.04
CA THR A 57 -8.61 14.19 -1.39
C THR A 57 -7.81 13.83 -2.64
N HIS A 58 -7.13 12.69 -2.58
CA HIS A 58 -6.39 12.12 -3.70
C HIS A 58 -7.07 10.83 -4.15
N ASP A 59 -7.32 10.71 -5.45
CA ASP A 59 -7.73 9.44 -6.06
C ASP A 59 -6.51 8.51 -6.15
N ILE A 60 -6.67 7.29 -5.64
CA ILE A 60 -5.67 6.23 -5.67
C ILE A 60 -6.17 5.12 -6.57
N GLU A 61 -5.31 4.65 -7.46
CA GLU A 61 -5.57 3.48 -8.30
C GLU A 61 -4.41 2.47 -8.17
N ILE A 62 -4.76 1.24 -7.87
CA ILE A 62 -3.84 0.11 -7.76
C ILE A 62 -4.19 -0.85 -8.88
N GLN A 63 -3.22 -1.14 -9.74
CA GLN A 63 -3.40 -2.03 -10.89
C GLN A 63 -2.47 -3.23 -10.75
N LEU A 64 -3.02 -4.44 -10.90
CA LEU A 64 -2.22 -5.60 -11.24
C LEU A 64 -2.11 -5.64 -12.77
N MET A 65 -0.89 -5.61 -13.29
CA MET A 65 -0.63 -5.60 -14.73
C MET A 65 0.02 -6.92 -15.17
N GLY A 66 -0.54 -7.51 -16.23
CA GLY A 66 0.07 -8.62 -16.94
C GLY A 66 1.23 -8.15 -17.84
N PRO A 67 2.09 -9.08 -18.28
CA PRO A 67 3.24 -8.77 -19.14
C PRO A 67 2.84 -8.21 -20.52
N ASP A 68 1.60 -8.42 -20.94
CA ASP A 68 1.02 -7.92 -22.19
C ASP A 68 0.28 -6.57 -22.02
N GLY A 69 0.36 -5.96 -20.84
CA GLY A 69 -0.31 -4.71 -20.52
C GLY A 69 -1.80 -4.86 -20.17
N GLN A 70 -2.32 -6.08 -20.08
CA GLN A 70 -3.66 -6.31 -19.54
C GLN A 70 -3.70 -5.92 -18.06
N LYS A 71 -4.84 -5.39 -17.62
CA LYS A 71 -5.10 -5.00 -16.23
C LYS A 71 -6.16 -5.92 -15.63
N PRO A 72 -5.83 -7.19 -15.32
CA PRO A 72 -6.79 -8.17 -14.81
C PRO A 72 -7.46 -7.74 -13.51
N PHE A 73 -6.84 -6.80 -12.77
CA PHE A 73 -7.37 -6.31 -11.50
C PHE A 73 -7.03 -4.83 -11.32
N VAL A 74 -8.04 -4.04 -10.98
CA VAL A 74 -7.92 -2.61 -10.67
C VAL A 74 -8.72 -2.33 -9.40
N VAL A 75 -8.09 -1.66 -8.44
CA VAL A 75 -8.74 -1.15 -7.24
C VAL A 75 -8.62 0.35 -7.24
N GLN A 76 -9.75 1.03 -7.09
CA GLN A 76 -9.82 2.48 -6.96
C GLN A 76 -10.25 2.84 -5.55
N GLY A 77 -9.68 3.90 -5.01
CA GLY A 77 -10.00 4.42 -3.70
C GLY A 77 -9.71 5.91 -3.60
N GLN A 78 -10.19 6.53 -2.54
CA GLN A 78 -9.92 7.93 -2.24
C GLN A 78 -9.24 8.04 -0.88
N LEU A 79 -8.16 8.82 -0.83
CA LEU A 79 -7.43 9.14 0.38
C LEU A 79 -7.58 10.63 0.68
N THR A 80 -8.29 10.95 1.75
CA THR A 80 -8.36 12.33 2.26
C THR A 80 -7.28 12.55 3.30
N ILE A 81 -6.42 13.54 3.07
CA ILE A 81 -5.39 13.94 4.02
C ILE A 81 -6.06 14.75 5.13
N GLY A 82 -5.90 14.29 6.37
CA GLY A 82 -6.45 14.95 7.55
C GLY A 82 -5.94 16.37 7.73
N GLU A 83 -6.64 17.16 8.54
CA GLU A 83 -6.18 18.50 8.90
C GLU A 83 -4.95 18.43 9.82
N VAL A 84 -3.86 19.06 9.40
CA VAL A 84 -2.64 19.20 10.20
C VAL A 84 -2.43 20.68 10.50
N LYS A 85 -2.31 21.04 11.79
CA LYS A 85 -1.95 22.40 12.19
C LYS A 85 -0.43 22.57 12.16
N PRO A 86 0.13 23.47 11.32
CA PRO A 86 1.56 23.73 11.31
C PRO A 86 2.07 24.08 12.72
N GLY A 87 3.20 23.50 13.12
CA GLY A 87 3.81 23.75 14.43
C GLY A 87 3.24 22.93 15.60
N THR A 88 2.26 22.06 15.37
CA THR A 88 1.82 21.08 16.39
C THR A 88 2.48 19.74 16.11
N LEU A 89 3.20 19.18 17.08
CA LEU A 89 3.72 17.81 16.99
C LEU A 89 2.53 16.84 16.87
N TYR A 90 2.59 15.92 15.92
CA TYR A 90 1.68 14.77 15.89
C TYR A 90 1.82 14.04 17.23
N LYS A 91 0.74 13.99 18.02
CA LYS A 91 0.68 13.20 19.25
C LYS A 91 0.24 11.79 18.94
#